data_AF-A0A928P3P2-F1
#
_entry.id   AF-A0A928P3P2-F1
#
_cell.length_a   1.000
_cell.length_b   1.000
_cell.length_c   1.000
_cell.angle_alpha   90.00
_cell.angle_beta   90.00
_cell.angle_gamma   90.00
#
_symmetry.space_group_name_H-M   'P 1'
#
loop_
_entity.id
_entity.type
_entity.pdbx_description
1 polymer ?
#
loop_
_entity_poly.entity_id
_entity_poly.type
_entity_poly.pdbx_seq_one_letter_code
_entity_poly.pdbx_strand_id
1 'polypeptide(L)'
;MLTPKELKITEFSKSLRGYNPQEVDAQIEYLKKNYTELYERLQKSEESNLELRRMYKEAIKDKDAVRNDLLDAKIASEQIIADAKEKADIVVQATKRNCDFIINDFRRAVEEERNKLLAIQARIQSLKDTLLGECRDYMDAIDNLTEIADTTLYYQSNEELVARAIDEVKTDVKYAMVEKQQLDTISDEDAKVDLECFSEVPIEDDDDDEDADVKIAPSHKKLNTEQQMARTVMIPDEEKSTIGDKYMEFLNELSKDKSDTDKE
;
A
#
# COMPACT_ATOMS: atom_id res chain seq x y z
N MET A 1 -24.25 -31.77 -87.33
CA MET A 1 -22.78 -31.85 -87.35
C MET A 1 -22.44 -33.32 -87.43
N LEU A 2 -21.66 -33.75 -88.43
CA LEU A 2 -21.27 -35.16 -88.58
C LEU A 2 -20.19 -35.51 -87.56
N THR A 3 -20.35 -36.64 -86.86
CA THR A 3 -19.26 -37.19 -86.03
C THR A 3 -18.22 -37.88 -86.92
N PRO A 4 -16.94 -38.00 -86.48
CA PRO A 4 -15.90 -38.73 -87.22
C PRO A 4 -16.32 -40.19 -87.55
N LYS A 5 -17.21 -40.76 -86.72
CA LYS A 5 -17.80 -42.09 -86.91
C LYS A 5 -18.87 -42.09 -88.01
N GLU A 6 -19.69 -41.06 -88.11
CA GLU A 6 -20.70 -40.90 -89.17
C GLU A 6 -20.08 -40.68 -90.56
N LEU A 7 -18.94 -39.97 -90.64
CA LEU A 7 -18.12 -39.84 -91.86
C LEU A 7 -17.62 -41.19 -92.42
N LYS A 8 -17.73 -42.27 -91.65
CA LYS A 8 -17.30 -43.63 -92.04
C LYS A 8 -18.43 -44.46 -92.67
N ILE A 9 -19.68 -44.05 -92.49
CA ILE A 9 -20.89 -44.81 -92.88
C ILE A 9 -21.57 -44.18 -94.10
N THR A 10 -21.18 -42.96 -94.49
CA THR A 10 -21.75 -42.26 -95.64
C THR A 10 -21.29 -42.89 -96.96
N GLU A 11 -22.20 -43.57 -97.65
CA GLU A 11 -22.02 -44.04 -99.02
C GLU A 11 -22.59 -43.02 -100.02
N PHE A 12 -21.84 -42.75 -101.09
CA PHE A 12 -22.27 -41.83 -102.15
C PHE A 12 -22.77 -42.60 -103.37
N SER A 13 -23.91 -42.20 -103.93
CA SER A 13 -24.44 -42.79 -105.17
C SER A 13 -23.59 -42.40 -106.38
N LYS A 14 -23.28 -43.34 -107.27
CA LYS A 14 -22.53 -43.08 -108.52
C LYS A 14 -23.44 -42.44 -109.59
N SER A 15 -23.02 -41.32 -110.17
CA SER A 15 -23.70 -40.63 -111.28
C SER A 15 -22.83 -40.64 -112.54
N LEU A 16 -23.45 -40.53 -113.73
CA LEU A 16 -22.79 -40.61 -115.05
C LEU A 16 -21.67 -39.58 -115.24
N ARG A 17 -21.68 -38.49 -114.48
CA ARG A 17 -20.64 -37.45 -114.43
C ARG A 17 -20.47 -37.06 -112.96
N GLY A 18 -19.44 -37.58 -112.30
CA GLY A 18 -19.23 -37.43 -110.86
C GLY A 18 -17.77 -37.23 -110.50
N TYR A 19 -17.51 -36.97 -109.22
CA TYR A 19 -16.16 -36.87 -108.67
C TYR A 19 -15.46 -38.24 -108.70
N ASN A 20 -14.13 -38.21 -108.82
CA ASN A 20 -13.31 -39.42 -108.77
C ASN A 20 -13.40 -40.05 -107.37
N PRO A 21 -13.87 -41.29 -107.22
CA PRO A 21 -14.06 -41.91 -105.90
C PRO A 21 -12.76 -41.98 -105.09
N GLN A 22 -11.61 -42.21 -105.73
CA GLN A 22 -10.32 -42.31 -105.03
C GLN A 22 -9.87 -40.99 -104.39
N GLU A 23 -10.10 -39.86 -105.06
CA GLU A 23 -9.77 -38.53 -104.52
C GLU A 23 -10.74 -38.14 -103.39
N VAL A 24 -12.02 -38.48 -103.55
CA VAL A 24 -13.03 -38.25 -102.51
C VAL A 24 -12.71 -39.06 -101.25
N ASP A 25 -12.32 -40.33 -101.39
CA ASP A 25 -11.93 -41.17 -100.26
C ASP A 25 -10.70 -40.61 -99.53
N ALA A 26 -9.67 -40.15 -100.27
CA ALA A 26 -8.49 -39.52 -99.70
C ALA A 26 -8.83 -38.21 -98.96
N GLN A 27 -9.73 -37.39 -99.51
CA GLN A 27 -10.21 -36.17 -98.87
C GLN A 27 -11.02 -36.47 -97.60
N ILE A 28 -11.84 -37.53 -97.60
CA ILE A 28 -12.61 -37.98 -96.44
C ILE A 28 -11.67 -38.47 -95.34
N GLU A 29 -10.60 -39.20 -95.67
CA GLU A 29 -9.59 -39.64 -94.71
C GLU A 29 -8.86 -38.45 -94.06
N TYR A 30 -8.48 -37.44 -94.86
CA TYR A 30 -7.91 -36.19 -94.37
C TYR A 30 -8.89 -35.44 -93.43
N LEU A 31 -10.16 -35.31 -93.82
CA LEU A 31 -11.19 -34.71 -92.99
C LEU A 31 -11.37 -35.48 -91.68
N LYS A 32 -11.43 -36.81 -91.72
CA LYS A 32 -11.52 -37.64 -90.51
C LYS A 32 -10.37 -37.38 -89.54
N LYS A 33 -9.14 -37.30 -90.04
CA LYS A 33 -7.96 -37.00 -89.22
C LYS A 33 -8.10 -35.62 -88.56
N ASN A 34 -8.40 -34.59 -89.34
CA ASN A 34 -8.55 -33.22 -88.82
C ASN A 34 -9.70 -33.09 -87.82
N TYR A 35 -10.85 -33.74 -88.06
CA TYR A 35 -11.95 -33.73 -87.11
C TYR A 35 -11.57 -34.44 -85.80
N THR A 36 -10.87 -35.57 -85.88
CA THR A 36 -10.42 -36.30 -84.69
C THR A 36 -9.46 -35.44 -83.85
N GLU A 37 -8.46 -34.84 -84.49
CA GLU A 37 -7.52 -33.93 -83.81
C GLU A 37 -8.23 -32.70 -83.20
N LEU A 38 -9.23 -32.15 -83.91
CA LEU A 38 -10.04 -31.04 -83.41
C LEU A 38 -10.83 -31.43 -82.15
N TYR A 39 -11.44 -32.63 -82.13
CA TYR A 39 -12.17 -33.11 -80.96
C TYR A 39 -11.25 -33.41 -79.77
N GLU A 40 -10.07 -34.00 -80.01
CA GLU A 40 -9.07 -34.23 -78.95
C GLU A 40 -8.58 -32.90 -78.36
N ARG A 41 -8.31 -31.90 -79.20
CA ARG A 41 -7.93 -30.57 -78.75
C ARG A 41 -9.06 -29.88 -77.99
N LEU A 42 -10.30 -30.03 -78.43
CA LEU A 42 -11.47 -29.49 -77.75
C LEU A 42 -11.61 -30.13 -76.37
N GLN A 43 -11.56 -31.45 -76.28
CA GLN A 43 -11.64 -32.20 -75.03
C GLN A 43 -10.54 -31.75 -74.05
N LYS A 44 -9.28 -31.68 -74.52
CA LYS A 44 -8.15 -31.24 -73.70
C LYS A 44 -8.33 -29.80 -73.20
N SER A 45 -8.87 -28.93 -74.06
CA SER A 45 -9.16 -27.54 -73.69
C SER A 45 -10.29 -27.45 -72.66
N GLU A 46 -11.33 -28.27 -72.78
CA GLU A 46 -12.45 -28.34 -71.85
C GLU A 46 -12.02 -28.88 -70.48
N GLU A 47 -11.23 -29.95 -70.47
CA GLU A 47 -10.65 -30.52 -69.25
C GLU A 47 -9.78 -29.48 -68.52
N SER A 48 -8.89 -28.81 -69.26
CA SER A 48 -8.08 -27.72 -68.70
C SER A 48 -8.93 -26.57 -68.17
N ASN A 49 -9.99 -26.19 -68.89
CA ASN A 49 -10.90 -25.13 -68.44
C ASN A 49 -11.64 -25.51 -67.15
N LEU A 50 -12.06 -26.77 -67.03
CA LEU A 50 -12.70 -27.31 -65.84
C LEU A 50 -11.76 -27.29 -64.63
N GLU A 51 -10.51 -27.74 -64.82
CA GLU A 51 -9.49 -27.72 -63.79
C GLU A 51 -9.19 -26.29 -63.33
N LEU A 52 -8.99 -25.37 -64.27
CA LEU A 52 -8.73 -23.95 -63.98
C LEU A 52 -9.89 -23.32 -63.20
N ARG A 53 -11.14 -23.66 -63.56
CA ARG A 53 -12.33 -23.21 -62.81
C ARG A 53 -12.37 -23.80 -61.39
N ARG A 54 -11.91 -25.03 -61.20
CA ARG A 54 -11.82 -25.66 -59.89
C ARG A 54 -10.80 -24.93 -59.02
N MET A 55 -9.59 -24.74 -59.53
CA MET A 55 -8.53 -24.00 -58.85
C MET A 55 -8.96 -22.56 -58.52
N TYR A 56 -9.64 -21.89 -59.45
CA TYR A 56 -10.14 -20.53 -59.21
C TYR A 56 -11.17 -20.47 -58.07
N LYS A 57 -12.09 -21.44 -58.01
CA LYS A 57 -13.07 -21.52 -56.91
C LYS A 57 -12.40 -21.80 -55.56
N GLU A 58 -11.38 -22.65 -55.56
CA GLU A 58 -10.59 -22.96 -54.36
C GLU A 58 -9.82 -21.71 -53.89
N ALA A 59 -9.12 -21.03 -54.80
CA ALA A 59 -8.42 -19.79 -54.50
C ALA A 59 -9.34 -18.67 -53.96
N ILE A 60 -10.59 -18.57 -54.46
CA ILE A 60 -11.57 -17.62 -53.89
C ILE A 60 -11.92 -18.00 -52.45
N LYS A 61 -12.20 -19.29 -52.19
CA LYS A 61 -12.52 -19.76 -50.84
C LYS A 61 -11.38 -19.48 -49.87
N ASP A 62 -10.14 -19.75 -50.28
CA ASP A 62 -8.95 -19.52 -49.47
C ASP A 62 -8.77 -18.02 -49.20
N LYS A 63 -8.99 -17.17 -50.21
CA LYS A 63 -8.94 -15.71 -50.05
C LYS A 63 -9.97 -15.22 -49.04
N ASP A 64 -11.18 -15.77 -49.08
CA ASP A 64 -12.24 -15.38 -48.16
C ASP A 64 -11.97 -15.90 -46.74
N ALA A 65 -11.40 -17.10 -46.59
CA ALA A 65 -10.94 -17.62 -45.31
C ALA A 65 -9.85 -16.72 -44.69
N VAL A 66 -8.80 -16.40 -45.45
CA VAL A 66 -7.73 -15.49 -45.00
C VAL A 66 -8.29 -14.11 -44.65
N ARG A 67 -9.27 -13.60 -45.41
CA ARG A 67 -9.92 -12.33 -45.10
C ARG A 67 -10.66 -12.40 -43.76
N ASN A 68 -11.37 -13.48 -43.47
CA ASN A 68 -12.07 -13.66 -42.21
C ASN A 68 -11.08 -13.77 -41.05
N ASP A 69 -10.01 -14.57 -41.20
CA ASP A 69 -8.96 -14.69 -40.19
C ASP A 69 -8.30 -13.34 -39.87
N LEU A 70 -8.08 -12.50 -40.89
CA LEU A 70 -7.56 -11.14 -40.69
C LEU A 70 -8.54 -10.23 -39.95
N LEU A 71 -9.84 -10.37 -40.19
CA LEU A 71 -10.85 -9.62 -39.45
C LEU A 71 -10.94 -10.08 -38.01
N ASP A 72 -10.90 -11.39 -37.76
CA ASP A 72 -10.91 -11.96 -36.42
C ASP A 72 -9.66 -11.58 -35.64
N ALA A 73 -8.47 -11.66 -36.27
CA ALA A 73 -7.23 -11.19 -35.67
C ALA A 73 -7.29 -9.69 -35.34
N LYS A 74 -7.87 -8.87 -36.22
CA LYS A 74 -8.07 -7.44 -35.96
C LYS A 74 -8.98 -7.22 -34.76
N ILE A 75 -10.15 -7.86 -34.72
CA ILE A 75 -11.10 -7.73 -33.61
C ILE A 75 -10.44 -8.18 -32.30
N ALA A 76 -9.73 -9.31 -32.30
CA ALA A 76 -9.01 -9.81 -31.14
C ALA A 76 -7.92 -8.81 -30.68
N SER A 77 -7.17 -8.21 -31.60
CA SER A 77 -6.19 -7.19 -31.27
C SER A 77 -6.81 -5.93 -30.65
N GLU A 78 -7.96 -5.49 -31.17
CA GLU A 78 -8.68 -4.33 -30.64
C GLU A 78 -9.20 -4.62 -29.22
N GLN A 79 -9.69 -5.84 -28.97
CA GLN A 79 -10.08 -6.30 -27.64
C GLN A 79 -8.90 -6.33 -26.68
N ILE A 80 -7.76 -6.89 -27.08
CA ILE A 80 -6.53 -6.90 -26.24
C ILE A 80 -6.10 -5.47 -25.89
N ILE A 81 -6.17 -4.54 -26.83
CA ILE A 81 -5.84 -3.13 -26.58
C ILE A 81 -6.83 -2.50 -25.59
N ALA A 82 -8.13 -2.78 -25.73
CA ALA A 82 -9.14 -2.28 -24.81
C ALA A 82 -8.93 -2.81 -23.38
N ASP A 83 -8.75 -4.12 -23.24
CA ASP A 83 -8.49 -4.78 -21.96
C ASP A 83 -7.20 -4.27 -21.29
N ALA A 84 -6.14 -4.07 -22.08
CA ALA A 84 -4.87 -3.53 -21.58
C ALA A 84 -5.04 -2.10 -21.07
N LYS A 85 -5.82 -1.27 -21.77
CA LYS A 85 -6.14 0.10 -21.33
C LYS A 85 -6.96 0.10 -20.05
N GLU A 86 -7.99 -0.73 -19.95
CA GLU A 86 -8.81 -0.84 -18.74
C GLU A 86 -7.95 -1.27 -17.54
N LYS A 87 -7.12 -2.31 -17.71
CA LYS A 87 -6.19 -2.75 -16.66
C LYS A 87 -5.20 -1.66 -16.26
N ALA A 88 -4.66 -0.92 -17.23
CA ALA A 88 -3.77 0.20 -16.95
C ALA A 88 -4.48 1.28 -16.13
N ASP A 89 -5.71 1.64 -16.50
CA ASP A 89 -6.50 2.63 -15.77
C ASP A 89 -6.80 2.17 -14.34
N ILE A 90 -7.15 0.89 -14.14
CA ILE A 90 -7.36 0.31 -12.81
C ILE A 90 -6.09 0.44 -11.97
N VAL A 91 -4.93 0.06 -12.52
CA VAL A 91 -3.64 0.14 -11.82
C VAL A 91 -3.28 1.59 -11.48
N VAL A 92 -3.46 2.53 -12.41
CA VAL A 92 -3.19 3.95 -12.19
C VAL A 92 -4.09 4.51 -11.10
N GLN A 93 -5.39 4.21 -11.15
CA GLN A 93 -6.33 4.66 -10.12
C GLN A 93 -6.05 4.03 -8.76
N ALA A 94 -5.75 2.73 -8.70
CA ALA A 94 -5.39 2.05 -7.46
C ALA A 94 -4.10 2.64 -6.85
N THR A 95 -3.08 2.86 -7.68
CA THR A 95 -1.82 3.48 -7.26
C THR A 95 -2.06 4.89 -6.75
N LYS A 96 -2.87 5.71 -7.44
CA LYS A 96 -3.22 7.06 -7.00
C LYS A 96 -3.91 7.04 -5.64
N ARG A 97 -4.92 6.19 -5.45
CA ARG A 97 -5.62 6.04 -4.15
C ARG A 97 -4.65 5.62 -3.04
N ASN A 98 -3.74 4.69 -3.32
CA ASN A 98 -2.74 4.24 -2.35
C ASN A 98 -1.76 5.36 -2.01
N CYS A 99 -1.27 6.12 -2.99
CA CYS A 99 -0.41 7.28 -2.74
C CYS A 99 -1.13 8.35 -1.92
N ASP A 100 -2.38 8.67 -2.25
CA ASP A 100 -3.19 9.64 -1.50
C ASP A 100 -3.41 9.17 -0.06
N PHE A 101 -3.69 7.87 0.15
CA PHE A 101 -3.79 7.27 1.47
C PHE A 101 -2.48 7.42 2.27
N ILE A 102 -1.34 7.05 1.67
CA ILE A 102 -0.02 7.15 2.30
C ILE A 102 0.30 8.60 2.66
N ILE A 103 0.04 9.55 1.77
CA ILE A 103 0.28 10.98 2.02
C ILE A 103 -0.57 11.48 3.19
N ASN A 104 -1.85 11.08 3.24
CA ASN A 104 -2.74 11.48 4.33
C ASN A 104 -2.33 10.85 5.67
N ASP A 105 -1.90 9.60 5.66
CA ASP A 105 -1.37 8.92 6.85
C ASP A 105 -0.12 9.62 7.39
N PHE A 106 0.83 9.97 6.51
CA PHE A 106 2.00 10.76 6.89
C PHE A 106 1.64 12.14 7.41
N ARG A 107 0.67 12.84 6.79
CA ARG A 107 0.21 14.15 7.28
C ARG A 107 -0.36 14.03 8.68
N ARG A 108 -1.20 13.03 8.92
CA ARG A 108 -1.78 12.75 10.23
C ARG A 108 -0.69 12.46 11.26
N ALA A 109 0.27 11.59 10.95
CA ALA A 109 1.37 11.28 11.85
C ALA A 109 2.20 12.53 12.19
N VAL A 110 2.47 13.39 11.21
CA VAL A 110 3.20 14.65 11.43
C VAL A 110 2.39 15.61 12.30
N GLU A 111 1.07 15.72 12.11
CA GLU A 111 0.19 16.53 12.95
C GLU A 111 0.14 16.00 14.39
N GLU A 112 0.04 14.69 14.58
CA GLU A 112 0.09 14.05 15.90
C GLU A 112 1.42 14.34 16.62
N GLU A 113 2.56 14.20 15.94
CA GLU A 113 3.87 14.54 16.52
C GLU A 113 4.02 16.04 16.83
N ARG A 114 3.50 16.92 15.97
CA ARG A 114 3.45 18.36 16.25
C ARG A 114 2.61 18.69 17.48
N ASN A 115 1.46 18.05 17.63
CA ASN A 115 0.60 18.25 18.80
C ASN A 115 1.28 17.77 20.09
N LYS A 116 1.99 16.63 20.05
CA LYS A 116 2.81 16.16 21.20
C LYS A 116 3.89 17.17 21.56
N LEU A 117 4.60 17.72 20.58
CA LEU A 117 5.62 18.74 20.81
C LEU A 117 5.04 19.99 21.47
N LEU A 118 3.89 20.49 20.96
CA LEU A 118 3.20 21.63 21.54
C LEU A 118 2.73 21.35 22.98
N ALA A 119 2.22 20.15 23.26
CA ALA A 119 1.82 19.75 24.61
C ALA A 119 3.01 19.73 25.58
N ILE A 120 4.16 19.21 25.15
CA ILE A 120 5.39 19.22 25.96
C ILE A 120 5.88 20.66 26.18
N GLN A 121 5.88 21.50 25.15
CA GLN A 121 6.25 22.92 25.31
C GLN A 121 5.32 23.65 26.27
N ALA A 122 4.01 23.42 26.19
CA ALA A 122 3.04 23.98 27.13
C ALA A 122 3.30 23.49 28.57
N ARG A 123 3.66 22.21 28.74
CA ARG A 123 4.03 21.67 30.05
C ARG A 123 5.29 22.31 30.60
N ILE A 124 6.33 22.47 29.79
CA ILE A 124 7.57 23.17 30.19
C ILE A 124 7.27 24.62 30.58
N GLN A 125 6.43 25.32 29.81
CA GLN A 125 6.04 26.68 30.12
C GLN A 125 5.28 26.75 31.44
N SER A 126 4.32 25.85 31.68
CA SER A 126 3.59 25.79 32.95
C SER A 126 4.53 25.52 34.13
N LEU A 127 5.51 24.60 33.98
CA LEU A 127 6.49 24.29 35.02
C LEU A 127 7.37 25.52 35.32
N LYS A 128 7.82 26.22 34.28
CA LYS A 128 8.58 27.46 34.43
C LYS A 128 7.78 28.52 35.19
N ASP A 129 6.51 28.70 34.85
CA ASP A 129 5.65 29.68 35.50
C ASP A 129 5.38 29.30 36.97
N THR A 130 5.19 28.01 37.26
CA THR A 130 5.07 27.50 38.64
C THR A 130 6.36 27.74 39.45
N LEU A 131 7.53 27.36 38.92
CA LEU A 131 8.81 27.54 39.61
C LEU A 131 9.13 29.03 39.85
N LEU A 132 8.83 29.90 38.88
CA LEU A 132 8.99 31.34 39.05
C LEU A 132 8.00 31.91 40.07
N GLY A 133 6.79 31.36 40.14
CA GLY A 133 5.81 31.66 41.19
C GLY A 133 6.34 31.31 42.57
N GLU A 134 6.77 30.06 42.78
CA GLU A 134 7.36 29.61 44.04
C GLU A 134 8.59 30.46 44.44
N CYS A 135 9.48 30.78 43.48
CA CYS A 135 10.60 31.68 43.73
C CYS A 135 10.16 33.08 44.17
N ARG A 136 9.09 33.63 43.58
CA ARG A 136 8.54 34.92 44.00
C ARG A 136 7.96 34.83 45.40
N ASP A 137 7.21 33.78 45.70
CA ASP A 137 6.63 33.56 47.03
C ASP A 137 7.72 33.44 48.11
N TYR A 138 8.84 32.78 47.82
CA TYR A 138 10.00 32.74 48.72
C TYR A 138 10.64 34.12 48.92
N MET A 139 10.73 34.95 47.87
CA MET A 139 11.23 36.31 48.01
C MET A 139 10.30 37.16 48.88
N ASP A 140 8.98 37.10 48.65
CA ASP A 140 7.99 37.83 49.45
C ASP A 140 8.03 37.37 50.92
N ALA A 141 8.23 36.07 51.19
CA ALA A 141 8.40 35.55 52.54
C ALA A 141 9.67 36.09 53.23
N ILE A 142 10.78 36.21 52.50
CA ILE A 142 12.03 36.79 53.02
C ILE A 142 11.85 38.29 53.31
N ASP A 143 11.21 39.03 52.42
CA ASP A 143 10.94 40.46 52.62
C ASP A 143 10.05 40.69 53.86
N ASN A 144 8.99 39.89 54.04
CA ASN A 144 8.15 39.93 55.25
C ASN A 144 8.92 39.61 56.53
N LEU A 145 9.80 38.60 56.52
CA LEU A 145 10.64 38.28 57.67
C LEU A 145 11.62 39.42 58.00
N THR A 146 12.10 40.13 56.98
CA THR A 146 12.99 41.28 57.13
C THR A 146 12.23 42.48 57.71
N GLU A 147 10.98 42.73 57.29
CA GLU A 147 10.12 43.77 57.85
C GLU A 147 9.77 43.50 59.34
N ILE A 148 9.57 42.22 59.71
CA ILE A 148 9.39 41.79 61.12
C ILE A 148 10.69 41.95 61.92
N ALA A 149 11.85 41.65 61.33
CA ALA A 149 13.14 41.85 61.98
C ALA A 149 13.44 43.34 62.21
N ASP A 150 13.11 44.21 61.24
CA ASP A 150 13.25 45.66 61.36
C ASP A 150 12.29 46.26 62.41
N THR A 151 11.09 45.70 62.58
CA THR A 151 10.17 46.09 63.67
C THR A 151 10.57 45.52 65.03
N THR A 152 11.19 44.34 65.09
CA THR A 152 11.66 43.71 66.34
C THR A 152 12.98 44.33 66.84
N LEU A 153 13.77 44.95 65.96
CA LEU A 153 15.02 45.63 66.29
C LEU A 153 14.86 47.12 66.61
N TYR A 154 13.64 47.57 66.92
CA TYR A 154 13.50 48.84 67.63
C TYR A 154 13.96 48.63 69.07
N TYR A 155 15.26 48.82 69.31
CA TYR A 155 15.84 48.87 70.65
C TYR A 155 15.01 49.82 71.51
N GLN A 156 14.19 49.26 72.42
CA GLN A 156 13.84 50.01 73.62
C GLN A 156 15.18 50.33 74.28
N SER A 157 15.55 51.61 74.31
CA SER A 157 16.79 52.05 74.94
C SER A 157 16.84 51.47 76.34
N ASN A 158 17.98 50.88 76.71
CA ASN A 158 18.19 50.29 78.04
C ASN A 158 17.81 51.25 79.18
N GLU A 159 17.81 52.57 78.95
CA GLU A 159 17.34 53.59 79.90
C GLU A 159 15.86 53.48 80.29
N GLU A 160 14.97 53.12 79.36
CA GLU A 160 13.52 53.02 79.64
C GLU A 160 13.20 51.74 80.41
N LEU A 161 13.93 50.65 80.15
CA LEU A 161 13.81 49.39 80.90
C LEU A 161 14.34 49.54 82.33
N VAL A 162 15.47 50.24 82.50
CA VAL A 162 16.02 50.55 83.82
C VAL A 162 15.10 51.47 84.61
N ALA A 163 14.48 52.47 83.97
CA ALA A 163 13.52 53.35 84.65
C ALA A 163 12.29 52.56 85.17
N ARG A 164 11.75 51.65 84.35
CA ARG A 164 10.62 50.80 84.75
C ARG A 164 10.98 49.85 85.90
N ALA A 165 12.17 49.23 85.85
CA ALA A 165 12.64 48.36 86.91
C ALA A 165 12.87 49.12 88.24
N ILE A 166 13.34 50.36 88.20
CA ILE A 166 13.55 51.19 89.40
C ILE A 166 12.21 51.56 90.05
N ASP A 167 11.19 51.90 89.26
CA ASP A 167 9.87 52.23 89.80
C ASP A 167 9.20 51.01 90.47
N GLU A 168 9.36 49.83 89.89
CA GLU A 168 8.85 48.57 90.44
C GLU A 168 9.53 48.20 91.78
N VAL A 169 10.85 48.32 91.86
CA VAL A 169 11.58 48.14 93.14
C VAL A 169 11.16 49.18 94.18
N LYS A 170 10.89 50.42 93.75
CA LYS A 170 10.46 51.49 94.65
C LYS A 170 9.05 51.26 95.18
N THR A 171 8.16 50.66 94.39
CA THR A 171 6.84 50.24 94.87
C THR A 171 6.97 49.09 95.85
N ASP A 172 7.80 48.09 95.57
CA ASP A 172 7.96 46.91 96.43
C ASP A 172 8.57 47.27 97.79
N VAL A 173 9.58 48.15 97.83
CA VAL A 173 10.14 48.66 99.08
C VAL A 173 9.09 49.44 99.89
N LYS A 174 8.18 50.15 99.21
CA LYS A 174 7.11 50.92 99.86
C LYS A 174 6.07 50.00 100.50
N TYR A 175 5.71 48.89 99.84
CA TYR A 175 4.80 47.89 100.41
C TYR A 175 5.48 47.07 101.52
N ALA A 176 6.76 46.69 101.36
CA ALA A 176 7.52 45.96 102.37
C ALA A 176 7.79 46.77 103.67
N MET A 177 7.78 48.11 103.60
CA MET A 177 7.85 48.97 104.79
C MET A 177 6.55 49.02 105.60
N VAL A 178 5.40 48.70 104.99
CA VAL A 178 4.09 48.68 105.64
C VAL A 178 3.81 47.33 106.32
N GLU A 179 4.45 46.26 105.86
CA GLU A 179 4.16 44.86 106.24
C GLU A 179 4.92 44.35 107.49
N LYS A 180 5.82 45.14 108.10
CA LYS A 180 6.60 44.76 109.31
C LYS A 180 5.97 45.12 110.66
N GLN A 181 4.73 45.62 110.70
CA GLN A 181 3.96 45.80 111.94
C GLN A 181 2.67 44.97 111.83
N GLN A 182 2.44 44.04 112.78
CA GLN A 182 1.31 43.08 112.87
C GLN A 182 1.63 41.70 112.23
N LEU A 183 2.39 40.83 112.90
CA LEU A 183 2.03 39.91 114.00
C LEU A 183 1.32 38.62 113.52
N ASP A 184 2.06 37.52 113.64
CA ASP A 184 1.69 36.17 114.07
C ASP A 184 0.20 35.80 114.01
N THR A 185 -0.15 34.75 113.27
CA THR A 185 -0.63 33.47 113.83
C THR A 185 -1.14 32.50 112.74
N ILE A 186 -0.50 31.33 112.72
CA ILE A 186 -1.10 29.97 112.72
C ILE A 186 -1.77 29.42 111.44
N SER A 187 -1.13 28.32 110.99
CA SER A 187 -1.63 27.01 110.53
C SER A 187 -2.29 26.88 109.17
N ASP A 188 -1.52 26.27 108.27
CA ASP A 188 -1.76 24.99 107.58
C ASP A 188 -3.23 24.57 107.40
N GLU A 189 -3.69 24.52 106.15
CA GLU A 189 -4.00 23.26 105.45
C GLU A 189 -4.29 23.51 103.95
N ASP A 190 -3.89 22.51 103.16
CA ASP A 190 -4.44 22.08 101.87
C ASP A 190 -4.45 23.00 100.65
N ALA A 191 -3.72 22.59 99.59
CA ALA A 191 -4.33 22.13 98.33
C ALA A 191 -3.27 21.83 97.25
N LYS A 192 -3.13 20.53 96.97
CA LYS A 192 -3.08 19.87 95.66
C LYS A 192 -3.03 20.76 94.40
N VAL A 193 -1.99 20.62 93.57
CA VAL A 193 -2.10 20.75 92.10
C VAL A 193 -1.12 19.78 91.43
N ASP A 194 -1.65 19.14 90.40
CA ASP A 194 -1.07 18.12 89.52
C ASP A 194 0.17 18.59 88.76
N LEU A 195 1.11 17.67 88.52
CA LEU A 195 2.27 17.87 87.67
C LEU A 195 2.20 16.88 86.48
N GLU A 196 2.07 17.48 85.30
CA GLU A 196 2.64 17.14 83.99
C GLU A 196 3.01 15.66 83.69
N CYS A 197 2.73 15.22 82.46
CA CYS A 197 3.69 15.30 81.35
C CYS A 197 3.36 14.25 80.25
N PHE A 198 3.43 14.73 79.02
CA PHE A 198 4.01 14.09 77.84
C PHE A 198 3.44 12.79 77.27
N SER A 199 2.78 13.00 76.12
CA SER A 199 3.01 12.35 74.82
C SER A 199 3.42 10.88 74.76
N GLU A 200 2.58 10.10 74.08
CA GLU A 200 3.01 9.20 73.01
C GLU A 200 1.81 8.97 72.08
N VAL A 201 1.95 9.35 70.81
CA VAL A 201 0.94 9.11 69.77
C VAL A 201 1.10 7.68 69.26
N PRO A 202 0.03 6.86 69.23
CA PRO A 202 0.08 5.50 68.71
C PRO A 202 0.11 5.46 67.19
N ILE A 203 0.86 4.49 66.68
CA ILE A 203 0.79 3.98 65.31
C ILE A 203 -0.27 2.88 65.32
N GLU A 204 -1.30 3.00 64.47
CA GLU A 204 -2.09 1.85 64.01
C GLU A 204 -2.25 1.94 62.49
N ASP A 205 -2.06 0.78 61.90
CA ASP A 205 -2.16 0.44 60.48
C ASP A 205 -3.62 0.55 59.98
N ASP A 206 -3.79 0.72 58.68
CA ASP A 206 -4.64 -0.18 57.86
C ASP A 206 -4.64 0.29 56.38
N ASP A 207 -4.12 -0.62 55.55
CA ASP A 207 -4.61 -1.08 54.23
C ASP A 207 -5.04 -0.08 53.15
N ASP A 208 -4.41 -0.20 51.96
CA ASP A 208 -5.11 -0.68 50.76
C ASP A 208 -4.15 -0.85 49.55
N ASP A 209 -4.48 -1.87 48.77
CA ASP A 209 -3.79 -2.47 47.62
C ASP A 209 -3.50 -1.55 46.41
N GLU A 210 -2.40 -1.81 45.68
CA GLU A 210 -2.42 -2.21 44.25
C GLU A 210 -1.01 -2.21 43.61
N ASP A 211 -0.61 -3.43 43.21
CA ASP A 211 0.46 -3.87 42.30
C ASP A 211 1.32 -2.83 41.54
N ALA A 212 2.58 -2.70 41.98
CA ALA A 212 3.67 -2.14 41.19
C ALA A 212 4.38 -3.25 40.37
N ASP A 213 3.80 -3.60 39.21
CA ASP A 213 4.47 -4.45 38.21
C ASP A 213 5.15 -3.56 37.15
N VAL A 214 6.41 -3.21 37.39
CA VAL A 214 7.29 -2.55 36.43
C VAL A 214 7.61 -3.52 35.30
N LYS A 215 6.82 -3.47 34.21
CA LYS A 215 7.15 -4.12 32.95
C LYS A 215 8.28 -3.36 32.23
N ILE A 216 9.52 -3.66 32.57
CA ILE A 216 10.62 -3.58 31.61
C ILE A 216 10.52 -4.84 30.75
N ALA A 217 9.86 -4.70 29.60
CA ALA A 217 9.76 -5.78 28.62
C ALA A 217 10.95 -5.76 27.65
N PRO A 218 11.34 -6.93 27.12
CA PRO A 218 12.59 -7.16 26.44
C PRO A 218 12.50 -6.89 24.94
N SER A 219 13.68 -6.64 24.39
CA SER A 219 14.06 -6.61 23.00
C SER A 219 13.47 -7.77 22.16
N HIS A 220 13.00 -7.41 20.95
CA HIS A 220 12.86 -8.24 19.76
C HIS A 220 11.95 -9.49 19.83
N LYS A 221 10.65 -9.30 19.57
CA LYS A 221 9.82 -10.34 18.94
C LYS A 221 9.90 -10.20 17.43
N LYS A 222 10.54 -11.20 16.80
CA LYS A 222 10.46 -11.46 15.35
C LYS A 222 8.99 -11.59 14.96
N LEU A 223 8.49 -10.66 14.15
CA LEU A 223 7.18 -10.78 13.52
C LEU A 223 7.27 -11.81 12.39
N ASN A 224 6.58 -12.92 12.62
CA ASN A 224 6.09 -13.95 11.70
C ASN A 224 6.37 -13.76 10.21
N THR A 225 7.26 -14.60 9.69
CA THR A 225 7.45 -14.91 8.27
C THR A 225 6.33 -15.80 7.69
N GLU A 226 5.29 -16.13 8.45
CA GLU A 226 4.19 -17.02 8.00
C GLU A 226 2.97 -16.29 7.42
N GLN A 227 2.86 -14.97 7.56
CA GLN A 227 1.74 -14.21 6.97
C GLN A 227 2.10 -13.43 5.68
N GLN A 228 3.33 -13.56 5.19
CA GLN A 228 3.73 -13.06 3.87
C GLN A 228 3.57 -14.10 2.74
N MET A 229 3.10 -15.33 3.05
CA MET A 229 2.85 -16.37 2.04
C MET A 229 1.40 -16.43 1.51
N ALA A 230 0.55 -15.45 1.83
CA ALA A 230 -0.85 -15.45 1.43
C ALA A 230 -1.26 -14.21 0.62
N ARG A 231 -0.47 -13.84 -0.39
CA ARG A 231 -0.99 -13.12 -1.57
C ARG A 231 -0.09 -13.32 -2.79
N THR A 232 0.42 -14.52 -2.98
CA THR A 232 0.87 -14.96 -4.29
C THR A 232 -0.40 -15.24 -5.08
N VAL A 233 -0.65 -14.45 -6.11
CA VAL A 233 -1.61 -14.81 -7.15
C VAL A 233 -1.17 -16.19 -7.65
N MET A 234 -1.98 -17.21 -7.36
CA MET A 234 -1.85 -18.54 -7.94
C MET A 234 -1.96 -18.39 -9.46
N ILE A 235 -0.82 -18.21 -10.11
CA ILE A 235 -0.67 -18.57 -11.52
C ILE A 235 -0.44 -20.08 -11.49
N PRO A 236 -1.33 -20.91 -12.06
CA PRO A 236 -1.15 -22.35 -12.08
C PRO A 236 0.22 -22.70 -12.69
N ASP A 237 0.99 -23.53 -11.99
CA ASP A 237 2.37 -23.93 -12.34
C ASP A 237 2.47 -24.88 -13.56
N GLU A 238 1.53 -24.82 -14.50
CA GLU A 238 1.54 -25.65 -15.71
C GLU A 238 2.03 -24.96 -16.98
N GLU A 239 2.35 -23.65 -16.96
CA GLU A 239 2.86 -22.98 -18.17
C GLU A 239 4.05 -22.04 -17.92
N LYS A 240 5.03 -22.47 -17.11
CA LYS A 240 6.40 -21.92 -17.22
C LYS A 240 7.16 -22.61 -18.37
N SER A 241 6.53 -22.70 -19.54
CA SER A 241 7.24 -22.82 -20.80
C SER A 241 7.58 -21.39 -21.19
N THR A 242 8.78 -20.98 -20.79
CA THR A 242 9.30 -19.65 -21.06
C THR A 242 9.25 -19.47 -22.58
N ILE A 243 8.84 -18.30 -23.06
CA ILE A 243 8.92 -17.96 -24.49
C ILE A 243 10.32 -18.26 -25.07
N GLY A 244 11.36 -18.20 -24.22
CA GLY A 244 12.72 -18.64 -24.55
C GLY A 244 12.85 -20.13 -24.91
N ASP A 245 12.11 -21.03 -24.28
CA ASP A 245 12.15 -22.48 -24.57
C ASP A 245 11.54 -22.77 -25.95
N LYS A 246 10.40 -22.13 -26.27
CA LYS A 246 9.78 -22.20 -27.61
C LYS A 246 10.67 -21.56 -28.69
N TYR A 247 11.39 -20.50 -28.34
CA TYR A 247 12.33 -19.85 -29.26
C TYR A 247 13.56 -20.73 -29.54
N MET A 248 14.07 -21.44 -28.52
CA MET A 248 15.18 -22.37 -28.67
C MET A 248 14.79 -23.64 -29.44
N GLU A 249 13.54 -24.10 -29.31
CA GLU A 249 13.01 -25.21 -30.09
C GLU A 249 12.87 -24.85 -31.58
N PHE A 250 12.34 -23.65 -31.87
CA PHE A 250 12.24 -23.12 -33.24
C PHE A 250 13.62 -22.92 -33.92
N LEU A 251 14.62 -22.45 -33.17
CA LEU A 251 15.99 -22.32 -33.68
C LEU A 251 16.64 -23.68 -33.96
N ASN A 252 16.33 -24.70 -33.17
CA ASN A 252 16.82 -26.06 -33.39
C ASN A 252 16.15 -26.74 -34.60
N GLU A 253 14.87 -26.46 -34.88
CA GLU A 253 14.20 -26.93 -36.10
C GLU A 253 14.81 -26.29 -37.36
N LEU A 254 15.04 -24.97 -37.35
CA LEU A 254 15.71 -24.28 -38.45
C LEU A 254 17.16 -24.76 -38.70
N SER A 255 17.83 -25.28 -37.66
CA SER A 255 19.16 -25.87 -37.79
C SER A 255 19.13 -27.27 -38.40
N LYS A 256 18.04 -28.04 -38.21
CA LYS A 256 17.89 -29.38 -38.78
C LYS A 256 17.60 -29.31 -40.28
N ASP A 257 16.70 -28.40 -40.69
CA ASP A 257 16.35 -28.23 -42.10
C ASP A 257 17.54 -27.82 -42.98
N LYS A 258 18.49 -27.04 -42.43
CA LYS A 258 19.72 -26.68 -43.15
C LYS A 258 20.68 -27.86 -43.36
N SER A 259 20.64 -28.87 -42.49
CA SER A 259 21.51 -30.05 -42.62
C SER A 259 21.00 -31.09 -43.62
N ASP A 260 19.71 -31.03 -43.95
CA ASP A 260 19.09 -31.91 -44.96
C ASP A 260 19.16 -31.31 -46.38
N THR A 261 19.30 -29.99 -46.52
CA THR A 261 19.53 -29.34 -47.83
C THR A 261 20.96 -29.45 -48.38
N ASP A 262 21.94 -29.86 -47.56
CA ASP A 262 23.35 -30.01 -47.98
C ASP A 262 23.72 -31.46 -48.37
N LYS A 263 22.75 -32.36 -48.52
CA LYS A 263 22.95 -33.78 -48.88
C LYS A 263 22.32 -34.25 -50.20
N GLU A 264 21.81 -33.36 -51.03
CA GLU A 264 21.51 -33.62 -52.45
C GLU A 264 22.48 -32.88 -53.38
#